data_AF-A0A849IKQ8-F1
#
_entry.id   AF-A0A849IKQ8-F1
#
_cell.length_a   1.000
_cell.length_b   1.000
_cell.length_c   1.000
_cell.angle_alpha   90.00
_cell.angle_beta   90.00
_cell.angle_gamma   90.00
#
_symmetry.space_group_name_H-M   'P 1'
#
loop_
_entity.id
_entity.type
_entity.pdbx_description
1 polymer ?
#
loop_
_entity_poly.entity_id
_entity_poly.type
_entity_poly.pdbx_seq_one_letter_code
_entity_poly.pdbx_strand_id
1 'polypeptide(L)'
;MTDLGLPAGLEGSTDLRGILESSCPPPLREPPRGRWIYGAGGFGRQLARELVRLNLPVLGFIDRKGRESADVDGMLCRHPDDLPDGDARGTHLVYGILNHAVAPHEILSWAESRPFDQLVFPTSFYEIEGFALDSYWLGPPRETLAHLSDLMTFYDRLADEESRTTFLQLLQYRLSSDPRRHPAVREKEVYVERFLPIFDEPIIFVDAGAFTGDSLEALLDAGVKIAEWLAFEPDPENLRGLRRTAKRRADALARYTLVPAGLADTNGRLLFASSGSMSSRLAGPDDTGNTLQVEVLRFDDAFRRSGRIYVKMDIEGAEREALRGMRNLLAQQRPILAISAYHRTADLWEIPKLVCDLYPQPRLRLRQHGHHGFESVLYVSPG
;
A
#
# COMPACT_ATOMS: atom_id res chain seq x y z
N MET A 1 5.96 8.78 23.64
CA MET A 1 7.04 7.83 23.30
C MET A 1 7.05 6.75 24.38
N THR A 2 6.11 5.81 24.28
CA THR A 2 6.18 4.55 25.01
C THR A 2 6.96 3.60 24.12
N ASP A 3 8.07 3.12 24.65
CA ASP A 3 8.90 2.07 24.06
C ASP A 3 8.02 0.83 23.86
N LEU A 4 7.58 0.59 22.62
CA LEU A 4 7.03 -0.69 22.19
C LEU A 4 8.22 -1.64 22.11
N GLY A 5 8.72 -2.04 23.28
CA GLY A 5 9.93 -2.84 23.42
C GLY A 5 9.83 -4.08 22.55
N LEU A 6 10.54 -4.05 21.42
CA LEU A 6 10.95 -5.29 20.77
C LEU A 6 12.00 -5.89 21.71
N PRO A 7 11.78 -7.11 22.22
CA PRO A 7 12.78 -7.75 23.07
C PRO A 7 14.09 -7.86 22.29
N ALA A 8 15.17 -7.38 22.89
CA ALA A 8 16.50 -7.52 22.32
C ALA A 8 16.83 -9.01 22.19
N GLY A 9 16.94 -9.48 20.95
CA GLY A 9 17.26 -10.88 20.61
C GLY A 9 16.01 -11.74 20.39
N LEU A 10 15.45 -11.71 19.18
CA LEU A 10 14.52 -12.73 18.68
C LEU A 10 15.28 -14.05 18.51
N GLU A 11 15.31 -14.89 19.54
CA GLU A 11 15.83 -16.26 19.44
C GLU A 11 14.82 -17.16 18.72
N GLY A 12 14.88 -17.16 17.38
CA GLY A 12 14.29 -18.18 16.53
C GLY A 12 12.82 -18.03 16.12
N SER A 13 12.40 -18.93 15.23
CA SER A 13 11.09 -19.00 14.54
C SER A 13 9.84 -18.98 15.42
N THR A 14 9.98 -19.40 16.68
CA THR A 14 8.86 -19.64 17.60
C THR A 14 8.32 -18.33 18.20
N ASP A 15 9.16 -17.31 18.34
CA ASP A 15 8.78 -16.02 18.93
C ASP A 15 7.93 -15.18 17.95
N LEU A 16 8.28 -15.21 16.67
CA LEU A 16 7.61 -14.48 15.60
C LEU A 16 6.13 -14.89 15.44
N ARG A 17 5.82 -16.18 15.50
CA ARG A 17 4.44 -16.67 15.45
C ARG A 17 3.62 -16.14 16.63
N GLY A 18 4.15 -16.23 17.86
CA GLY A 18 3.44 -15.74 19.05
C GLY A 18 3.18 -14.23 19.01
N ILE A 19 4.15 -13.46 18.51
CA ILE A 19 4.00 -12.01 18.29
C ILE A 19 2.87 -11.73 17.29
N LEU A 20 2.80 -12.46 16.17
CA LEU A 20 1.78 -12.23 15.16
C LEU A 20 0.39 -12.69 15.60
N GLU A 21 0.28 -13.85 16.25
CA GLU A 21 -0.98 -14.34 16.80
C GLU A 21 -1.54 -13.38 17.88
N SER A 22 -0.68 -12.87 18.77
CA SER A 22 -1.05 -11.84 19.77
C SER A 22 -1.33 -10.45 19.16
N SER A 23 -1.02 -10.27 17.88
CA SER A 23 -1.31 -9.04 17.16
C SER A 23 -2.70 -9.02 16.53
N CYS A 24 -3.42 -10.15 16.51
CA CYS A 24 -4.81 -10.15 16.08
C CYS A 24 -5.66 -9.26 17.02
N PRO A 25 -6.71 -8.61 16.49
CA PRO A 25 -7.58 -7.78 17.32
C PRO A 25 -8.24 -8.61 18.42
N PRO A 26 -8.60 -8.00 19.57
CA PRO A 26 -9.42 -8.68 20.55
C PRO A 26 -10.81 -9.00 19.98
N PRO A 27 -11.51 -10.01 20.52
CA PRO A 27 -12.85 -10.38 20.07
C PRO A 27 -13.79 -9.18 20.07
N LEU A 28 -14.55 -9.02 18.98
CA LEU A 28 -15.53 -7.95 18.87
C LEU A 28 -16.68 -8.19 19.86
N ARG A 29 -16.93 -7.21 20.73
CA ARG A 29 -18.12 -7.22 21.60
C ARG A 29 -19.29 -6.54 20.88
N GLU A 30 -20.53 -6.93 21.19
CA GLU A 30 -21.68 -6.19 20.69
C GLU A 30 -21.93 -4.94 21.56
N PRO A 31 -21.93 -3.72 20.97
CA PRO A 31 -22.22 -2.51 21.72
C PRO A 31 -23.72 -2.41 22.05
N PRO A 32 -24.09 -1.91 23.24
CA PRO A 32 -25.49 -1.74 23.63
C PRO A 32 -26.34 -0.87 22.69
N ARG A 33 -25.74 0.14 22.05
CA ARG A 33 -26.46 1.13 21.24
C ARG A 33 -26.08 1.15 19.76
N GLY A 34 -24.96 0.53 19.38
CA GLY A 34 -24.46 0.53 18.00
C GLY A 34 -23.08 1.17 17.87
N ARG A 35 -22.74 1.54 16.63
CA ARG A 35 -21.38 1.90 16.21
C ARG A 35 -21.37 3.25 15.50
N TRP A 36 -20.43 4.12 15.87
CA TRP A 36 -20.08 5.29 15.06
C TRP A 36 -18.87 4.95 14.19
N ILE A 37 -18.80 5.49 12.97
CA ILE A 37 -17.64 5.33 12.10
C ILE A 37 -16.89 6.66 12.01
N TYR A 38 -15.62 6.68 12.44
CA TYR A 38 -14.77 7.85 12.27
C TYR A 38 -14.21 7.89 10.85
N GLY A 39 -14.60 8.90 10.08
CA GLY A 39 -14.26 9.06 8.66
C GLY A 39 -15.46 8.81 7.76
N ALA A 40 -15.95 9.88 7.13
CA ALA A 40 -17.04 9.84 6.15
C ALA A 40 -16.52 9.76 4.70
N GLY A 41 -15.23 9.45 4.53
CA GLY A 41 -14.60 9.25 3.22
C GLY A 41 -15.00 7.95 2.52
N GLY A 42 -14.39 7.68 1.36
CA GLY A 42 -14.71 6.50 0.55
C GLY A 42 -14.62 5.17 1.31
N PHE A 43 -13.57 4.98 2.11
CA PHE A 43 -13.38 3.76 2.91
C PHE A 43 -14.43 3.64 4.03
N GLY A 44 -14.62 4.68 4.85
CA GLY A 44 -15.62 4.65 5.92
C GLY A 44 -17.04 4.41 5.41
N ARG A 45 -17.41 4.96 4.25
CA ARG A 45 -18.70 4.70 3.59
C ARG A 45 -18.85 3.26 3.12
N GLN A 46 -17.80 2.65 2.56
CA GLN A 46 -17.81 1.23 2.20
C GLN A 46 -17.99 0.34 3.43
N LEU A 47 -17.23 0.63 4.49
CA LEU A 47 -17.34 -0.07 5.77
C LEU A 47 -18.77 0.05 6.34
N ALA A 48 -19.37 1.25 6.33
CA ALA A 48 -20.74 1.46 6.79
C ALA A 48 -21.76 0.60 6.04
N ARG A 49 -21.68 0.56 4.70
CA ARG A 49 -22.58 -0.26 3.87
C ARG A 49 -22.45 -1.73 4.20
N GLU A 50 -21.22 -2.20 4.38
CA GLU A 50 -20.94 -3.59 4.69
C GLU A 50 -21.46 -3.99 6.09
N LEU A 51 -21.26 -3.13 7.09
CA LEU A 51 -21.82 -3.35 8.43
C LEU A 51 -23.35 -3.35 8.42
N VAL A 52 -23.99 -2.43 7.69
CA VAL A 52 -25.45 -2.40 7.53
C VAL A 52 -25.96 -3.66 6.81
N ARG A 53 -25.27 -4.13 5.77
CA ARG A 53 -25.62 -5.37 5.05
C ARG A 53 -25.65 -6.58 5.97
N LEU A 54 -24.77 -6.62 6.97
CA LEU A 54 -24.70 -7.66 8.00
C LEU A 54 -25.64 -7.43 9.20
N ASN A 55 -26.53 -6.42 9.12
CA ASN A 55 -27.42 -6.02 10.20
C ASN A 55 -26.69 -5.57 11.49
N LEU A 56 -25.47 -5.05 11.36
CA LEU A 56 -24.73 -4.46 12.48
C LEU A 56 -25.11 -2.97 12.60
N PRO A 57 -25.65 -2.51 13.74
CA PRO A 57 -26.16 -1.14 13.85
C PRO A 57 -25.06 -0.09 13.70
N VAL A 58 -25.20 0.75 12.66
CA VAL A 58 -24.37 1.95 12.41
C VAL A 58 -25.21 3.19 12.71
N LEU A 59 -24.75 4.02 13.63
CA LEU A 59 -25.43 5.24 14.09
C LEU A 59 -25.17 6.43 13.18
N GLY A 60 -24.04 6.41 12.48
CA GLY A 60 -23.61 7.47 11.58
C GLY A 60 -22.10 7.63 11.54
N PHE A 61 -21.67 8.74 10.97
CA PHE A 61 -20.27 9.11 10.79
C PHE A 61 -19.84 10.21 11.76
N ILE A 62 -18.55 10.21 12.06
CA ILE A 62 -17.85 11.32 12.72
C ILE A 62 -16.74 11.75 11.78
N ASP A 63 -16.77 13.00 11.31
CA ASP A 63 -15.81 13.53 10.34
C ASP A 63 -15.57 15.02 10.57
N ARG A 64 -14.34 15.50 10.34
CA ARG A 64 -14.01 16.93 10.45
C ARG A 64 -14.81 17.82 9.50
N LYS A 65 -15.39 17.25 8.45
CA LYS A 65 -16.31 17.94 7.54
C LYS A 65 -17.78 17.81 7.95
N GLY A 66 -18.10 17.25 9.12
CA GLY A 66 -19.48 17.03 9.56
C GLY A 66 -20.31 18.31 9.71
N ARG A 67 -19.69 19.47 9.90
CA ARG A 67 -20.39 20.78 9.87
C ARG A 67 -20.80 21.22 8.46
N GLU A 68 -20.07 20.76 7.45
CA GLU A 68 -20.31 21.07 6.03
C GLU A 68 -21.24 20.04 5.38
N SER A 69 -21.16 18.78 5.82
CA SER A 69 -21.97 17.67 5.32
C SER A 69 -22.57 16.89 6.49
N ALA A 70 -23.72 17.34 6.99
CA ALA A 70 -24.41 16.72 8.13
C ALA A 70 -25.11 15.39 7.78
N ASP A 71 -25.28 15.10 6.49
CA ASP A 71 -25.77 13.83 5.95
C ASP A 71 -24.72 13.26 4.98
N VAL A 72 -24.42 11.97 5.12
CA VAL A 72 -23.56 11.22 4.21
C VAL A 72 -24.22 9.87 3.95
N ASP A 73 -24.61 9.62 2.69
CA ASP A 73 -25.34 8.41 2.27
C ASP A 73 -26.62 8.13 3.08
N GLY A 74 -27.33 9.18 3.51
CA GLY A 74 -28.54 9.06 4.33
C GLY A 74 -28.27 8.74 5.81
N MET A 75 -27.02 8.81 6.25
CA MET A 75 -26.62 8.68 7.64
C MET A 75 -26.17 10.02 8.21
N LEU A 76 -26.45 10.23 9.49
CA LEU A 76 -25.99 11.40 10.23
C LEU A 76 -24.46 11.45 10.24
N CYS A 77 -23.90 12.62 9.95
CA CYS A 77 -22.47 12.90 10.07
C CYS A 77 -22.26 14.06 11.05
N ARG A 78 -21.43 13.85 12.08
CA ARG A 78 -21.12 14.86 13.09
C ARG A 78 -19.66 15.26 13.04
N HIS A 79 -19.39 16.51 13.39
CA HIS A 79 -18.03 16.93 13.72
C HIS A 79 -17.57 16.28 15.03
N PRO A 80 -16.28 15.90 15.19
CA PRO A 80 -15.75 15.34 16.42
C PRO A 80 -16.07 16.16 17.68
N ASP A 81 -15.97 17.49 17.59
CA ASP A 81 -16.25 18.42 18.70
C ASP A 81 -17.75 18.57 19.00
N ASP A 82 -18.61 18.18 18.07
CA ASP A 82 -20.06 18.33 18.18
C ASP A 82 -20.76 17.03 18.59
N LEU A 83 -19.99 15.97 18.89
CA LEU A 83 -20.51 14.69 19.39
C LEU A 83 -20.63 14.74 20.92
N PRO A 84 -21.85 14.70 21.51
CA PRO A 84 -22.02 14.68 22.95
C PRO A 84 -21.46 13.41 23.60
N ASP A 85 -20.95 13.50 24.83
CA ASP A 85 -20.50 12.33 25.62
C ASP A 85 -21.61 11.28 25.79
N GLY A 86 -22.86 11.76 25.90
CA GLY A 86 -24.04 10.92 25.98
C GLY A 86 -24.27 10.08 24.73
N ASP A 87 -23.82 10.52 23.56
CA ASP A 87 -23.96 9.78 22.29
C ASP A 87 -22.81 8.80 22.05
N ALA A 88 -21.66 9.00 22.70
CA ALA A 88 -20.53 8.08 22.68
C ALA A 88 -20.69 6.90 23.66
N ARG A 89 -21.30 7.15 24.83
CA ARG A 89 -21.50 6.12 25.87
C ARG A 89 -22.38 4.96 25.40
N GLY A 90 -21.94 3.73 25.62
CA GLY A 90 -22.68 2.53 25.19
C GLY A 90 -22.53 2.23 23.69
N THR A 91 -21.58 2.87 23.01
CA THR A 91 -21.31 2.69 21.57
C THR A 91 -19.86 2.31 21.34
N HIS A 92 -19.58 1.69 20.19
CA HIS A 92 -18.21 1.54 19.70
C HIS A 92 -17.86 2.65 18.72
N LEU A 93 -16.59 3.05 18.71
CA LEU A 93 -16.03 3.86 17.63
C LEU A 93 -15.25 2.95 16.67
N VAL A 94 -15.69 2.90 15.43
CA VAL A 94 -15.05 2.16 14.35
C VAL A 94 -14.12 3.09 13.58
N TYR A 95 -12.87 2.67 13.43
CA TYR A 95 -11.86 3.41 12.71
C TYR A 95 -12.05 3.27 11.19
N GLY A 96 -12.71 4.25 10.57
CA GLY A 96 -13.06 4.29 9.14
C GLY A 96 -12.09 5.12 8.29
N ILE A 97 -10.82 5.24 8.69
CA ILE A 97 -9.79 5.97 7.94
C ILE A 97 -8.77 5.00 7.35
N LEU A 98 -8.64 5.06 6.02
CA LEU A 98 -7.60 4.37 5.26
C LEU A 98 -7.14 5.32 4.15
N ASN A 99 -6.26 6.26 4.49
CA ASN A 99 -5.79 7.32 3.58
C ASN A 99 -4.33 7.67 3.89
N HIS A 100 -3.45 7.66 2.89
CA HIS A 100 -2.02 7.96 3.02
C HIS A 100 -1.70 9.34 3.65
N ALA A 101 -2.59 10.33 3.55
CA ALA A 101 -2.33 11.72 3.91
C ALA A 101 -2.74 12.12 5.35
N VAL A 102 -3.39 11.24 6.11
CA VAL A 102 -3.93 11.59 7.44
C VAL A 102 -3.08 10.94 8.53
N ALA A 103 -2.51 11.74 9.42
CA ALA A 103 -1.81 11.21 10.59
C ALA A 103 -2.84 10.69 11.62
N PRO A 104 -2.71 9.43 12.09
CA PRO A 104 -3.73 8.81 12.94
C PRO A 104 -3.72 9.31 14.40
N HIS A 105 -2.63 9.93 14.86
CA HIS A 105 -2.39 10.22 16.27
C HIS A 105 -3.46 11.13 16.90
N GLU A 106 -3.85 12.21 16.21
CA GLU A 106 -4.86 13.13 16.73
C GLU A 106 -6.23 12.47 16.88
N ILE A 107 -6.57 11.59 15.94
CA ILE A 107 -7.86 10.87 15.92
C ILE A 107 -7.91 9.89 17.09
N LEU A 108 -6.83 9.14 17.30
CA LEU A 108 -6.75 8.17 18.39
C LEU A 108 -6.78 8.84 19.76
N SER A 109 -5.99 9.91 19.95
CA SER A 109 -5.98 10.69 21.19
C SER A 109 -7.38 11.26 21.50
N TRP A 110 -8.05 11.82 20.49
CA TRP A 110 -9.43 12.25 20.64
C TRP A 110 -10.34 11.09 21.02
N ALA A 111 -10.30 9.97 20.29
CA ALA A 111 -11.17 8.81 20.52
C ALA A 111 -11.01 8.21 21.92
N GLU A 112 -9.76 8.07 22.40
CA GLU A 112 -9.43 7.58 23.73
C GLU A 112 -9.87 8.53 24.85
N SER A 113 -10.07 9.82 24.55
CA SER A 113 -10.61 10.80 25.50
C SER A 113 -12.14 10.79 25.61
N ARG A 114 -12.86 10.10 24.71
CA ARG A 114 -14.32 10.02 24.70
C ARG A 114 -14.81 8.73 25.38
N PRO A 115 -16.04 8.71 25.94
CA PRO A 115 -16.55 7.54 26.66
C PRO A 115 -17.11 6.45 25.73
N PHE A 116 -16.39 6.08 24.66
CA PHE A 116 -16.73 4.90 23.85
C PHE A 116 -16.41 3.61 24.63
N ASP A 117 -17.24 2.58 24.48
CA ASP A 117 -17.04 1.30 25.19
C ASP A 117 -15.86 0.52 24.60
N GLN A 118 -15.59 0.69 23.30
CA GLN A 118 -14.48 0.07 22.60
C GLN A 118 -14.10 0.89 21.35
N LEU A 119 -12.79 0.98 21.08
CA LEU A 119 -12.26 1.35 19.77
C LEU A 119 -12.09 0.09 18.92
N VAL A 120 -12.70 0.07 17.75
CA VAL A 120 -12.74 -1.08 16.84
C VAL A 120 -12.04 -0.73 15.55
N PHE A 121 -11.16 -1.62 15.09
CA PHE A 121 -10.44 -1.45 13.83
C PHE A 121 -10.98 -2.39 12.75
N PRO A 122 -10.83 -2.06 11.46
CA PRO A 122 -11.45 -2.82 10.36
C PRO A 122 -11.20 -4.33 10.40
N THR A 123 -10.00 -4.79 10.78
CA THR A 123 -9.70 -6.22 10.78
C THR A 123 -10.51 -7.03 11.79
N SER A 124 -11.04 -6.40 12.85
CA SER A 124 -11.91 -7.05 13.83
C SER A 124 -13.20 -7.62 13.20
N PHE A 125 -13.67 -7.05 12.09
CA PHE A 125 -14.91 -7.50 11.46
C PHE A 125 -14.74 -8.78 10.62
N TYR A 126 -13.52 -9.17 10.26
CA TYR A 126 -13.28 -10.41 9.51
C TYR A 126 -13.53 -11.71 10.30
N GLU A 127 -13.79 -11.60 11.61
CA GLU A 127 -14.30 -12.69 12.44
C GLU A 127 -15.79 -12.95 12.23
N ILE A 128 -16.52 -11.97 11.68
CA ILE A 128 -17.96 -12.07 11.43
C ILE A 128 -18.18 -12.83 10.12
N GLU A 129 -18.99 -13.89 10.19
CA GLU A 129 -19.34 -14.67 9.02
C GLU A 129 -20.01 -13.78 7.96
N GLY A 130 -19.51 -13.88 6.74
CA GLY A 130 -20.01 -13.12 5.60
C GLY A 130 -19.47 -11.70 5.46
N PHE A 131 -18.65 -11.19 6.39
CA PHE A 131 -17.98 -9.90 6.20
C PHE A 131 -16.93 -9.96 5.09
N ALA A 132 -17.02 -9.03 4.14
CA ALA A 132 -16.11 -8.90 3.01
C ALA A 132 -15.84 -7.42 2.71
N LEU A 133 -14.57 -7.01 2.81
CA LEU A 133 -14.16 -5.63 2.53
C LEU A 133 -12.75 -5.58 1.94
N ASP A 134 -12.65 -5.75 0.63
CA ASP A 134 -11.36 -5.73 -0.04
C ASP A 134 -10.90 -4.29 -0.32
N SER A 135 -9.79 -3.89 0.30
CA SER A 135 -9.20 -2.56 0.09
C SER A 135 -7.68 -2.59 0.28
N TYR A 136 -6.96 -2.65 -0.84
CA TYR A 136 -5.49 -2.68 -0.87
C TYR A 136 -4.92 -3.87 -0.06
N TRP A 137 -4.06 -3.58 0.92
CA TRP A 137 -3.48 -4.57 1.83
C TRP A 137 -4.46 -5.11 2.89
N LEU A 138 -5.61 -4.45 3.09
CA LEU A 138 -6.57 -4.82 4.12
C LEU A 138 -7.29 -6.10 3.71
N GLY A 139 -7.05 -7.16 4.47
CA GLY A 139 -7.68 -8.46 4.28
C GLY A 139 -7.84 -9.22 5.60
N PRO A 140 -8.42 -10.43 5.55
CA PRO A 140 -8.62 -11.26 6.72
C PRO A 140 -7.29 -11.65 7.38
N PRO A 141 -7.12 -11.50 8.71
CA PRO A 141 -5.89 -11.90 9.41
C PRO A 141 -5.49 -13.37 9.15
N ARG A 142 -6.48 -14.26 9.01
CA ARG A 142 -6.28 -15.69 8.69
C ARG A 142 -5.52 -15.92 7.39
N GLU A 143 -5.63 -15.02 6.41
CA GLU A 143 -4.92 -15.14 5.13
C GLU A 143 -3.42 -14.94 5.36
N THR A 144 -3.03 -13.84 6.01
CA THR A 144 -1.64 -13.56 6.39
C THR A 144 -1.07 -14.69 7.26
N LEU A 145 -1.83 -15.18 8.24
CA LEU A 145 -1.38 -16.26 9.13
C LEU A 145 -1.23 -17.62 8.41
N ALA A 146 -1.95 -17.86 7.31
CA ALA A 146 -1.76 -19.06 6.50
C ALA A 146 -0.39 -19.10 5.81
N HIS A 147 0.26 -17.93 5.64
CA HIS A 147 1.55 -17.76 4.97
C HIS A 147 2.73 -17.52 5.93
N LEU A 148 2.59 -17.88 7.21
CA LEU A 148 3.65 -17.69 8.23
C LEU A 148 5.04 -18.20 7.78
N SER A 149 5.11 -19.36 7.11
CA SER A 149 6.38 -19.91 6.64
C SER A 149 7.06 -19.02 5.59
N ASP A 150 6.30 -18.48 4.65
CA ASP A 150 6.83 -17.57 3.62
C ASP A 150 7.27 -16.24 4.25
N LEU A 151 6.47 -15.72 5.19
CA LEU A 151 6.77 -14.49 5.93
C LEU A 151 8.05 -14.61 6.76
N MET A 152 8.24 -15.73 7.45
CA MET A 152 9.46 -15.99 8.22
C MET A 152 10.68 -16.12 7.31
N THR A 153 10.53 -16.84 6.20
CA THR A 153 11.59 -16.96 5.19
C THR A 153 11.99 -15.60 4.64
N PHE A 154 11.01 -14.71 4.40
CA PHE A 154 11.29 -13.37 3.96
C PHE A 154 11.97 -12.52 5.05
N TYR A 155 11.50 -12.59 6.30
CA TYR A 155 12.12 -11.91 7.45
C TYR A 155 13.62 -12.23 7.58
N ASP A 156 13.99 -13.50 7.47
CA ASP A 156 15.38 -13.95 7.58
C ASP A 156 16.25 -13.41 6.42
N ARG A 157 15.65 -13.25 5.24
CA ARG A 157 16.30 -12.73 4.02
C ARG A 157 16.46 -11.21 3.99
N LEU A 158 15.80 -10.46 4.87
CA LEU A 158 15.94 -9.01 4.92
C LEU A 158 17.37 -8.62 5.31
N ALA A 159 17.95 -7.70 4.55
CA ALA A 159 19.39 -7.40 4.58
C ALA A 159 19.83 -6.50 5.75
N ASP A 160 18.90 -5.89 6.47
CA ASP A 160 19.18 -5.03 7.62
C ASP A 160 18.09 -5.10 8.69
N GLU A 161 18.48 -4.72 9.91
CA GLU A 161 17.63 -4.73 11.11
C GLU A 161 16.43 -3.77 10.99
N GLU A 162 16.63 -2.63 10.33
CA GLU A 162 15.55 -1.69 10.08
C GLU A 162 14.44 -2.32 9.23
N SER A 163 14.80 -2.99 8.13
CA SER A 163 13.84 -3.70 7.28
C SER A 163 13.07 -4.76 8.07
N ARG A 164 13.78 -5.52 8.93
CA ARG A 164 13.17 -6.53 9.80
C ARG A 164 12.16 -5.91 10.76
N THR A 165 12.52 -4.78 11.37
CA THR A 165 11.66 -4.02 12.28
C THR A 165 10.44 -3.49 11.55
N THR A 166 10.62 -2.83 10.40
CA THR A 166 9.53 -2.33 9.56
C THR A 166 8.60 -3.46 9.13
N PHE A 167 9.15 -4.59 8.72
CA PHE A 167 8.35 -5.75 8.30
C PHE A 167 7.50 -6.30 9.45
N LEU A 168 8.07 -6.48 10.64
CA LEU A 168 7.31 -6.92 11.81
C LEU A 168 6.19 -5.94 12.16
N GLN A 169 6.49 -4.65 12.24
CA GLN A 169 5.49 -3.63 12.52
C GLN A 169 4.38 -3.57 11.46
N LEU A 170 4.74 -3.73 10.18
CA LEU A 170 3.76 -3.86 9.10
C LEU A 170 2.85 -5.07 9.29
N LEU A 171 3.39 -6.25 9.64
CA LEU A 171 2.56 -7.42 9.90
C LEU A 171 1.64 -7.21 11.10
N GLN A 172 2.17 -6.67 12.21
CA GLN A 172 1.37 -6.37 13.38
C GLN A 172 0.24 -5.38 13.06
N TYR A 173 0.55 -4.33 12.29
CA TYR A 173 -0.42 -3.36 11.81
C TYR A 173 -1.44 -3.98 10.86
N ARG A 174 -1.04 -4.79 9.88
CA ARG A 174 -1.97 -5.42 8.93
C ARG A 174 -2.88 -6.44 9.58
N LEU A 175 -2.45 -7.09 10.67
CA LEU A 175 -3.29 -8.02 11.44
C LEU A 175 -4.30 -7.28 12.33
N SER A 176 -3.94 -6.16 12.95
CA SER A 176 -4.83 -5.42 13.86
C SER A 176 -5.57 -4.26 13.24
N SER A 177 -5.09 -3.72 12.11
CA SER A 177 -5.42 -2.41 11.56
C SER A 177 -5.38 -1.24 12.56
N ASP A 178 -4.65 -1.44 13.67
CA ASP A 178 -4.50 -0.46 14.76
C ASP A 178 -3.34 0.49 14.45
N PRO A 179 -3.59 1.78 14.18
CA PRO A 179 -2.54 2.70 13.78
C PRO A 179 -1.43 2.91 14.82
N ARG A 180 -1.65 2.51 16.08
CA ARG A 180 -0.60 2.53 17.14
C ARG A 180 0.53 1.54 16.86
N ARG A 181 0.28 0.52 16.04
CA ARG A 181 1.26 -0.50 15.63
C ARG A 181 1.88 -0.23 14.26
N HIS A 182 1.46 0.83 13.59
CA HIS A 182 2.01 1.21 12.29
C HIS A 182 3.50 1.57 12.43
N PRO A 183 4.38 1.14 11.51
CA PRO A 183 5.78 1.55 11.51
C PRO A 183 5.96 3.07 11.38
N ALA A 184 7.10 3.59 11.80
CA ALA A 184 7.45 4.98 11.52
C ALA A 184 7.55 5.21 10.00
N VAL A 185 7.11 6.40 9.57
CA VAL A 185 7.09 6.78 8.16
C VAL A 185 8.38 7.52 7.80
N ARG A 186 9.04 7.11 6.73
CA ARG A 186 10.18 7.81 6.11
C ARG A 186 9.69 8.81 5.07
N GLU A 187 9.35 10.00 5.55
CA GLU A 187 8.97 11.12 4.69
C GLU A 187 10.14 11.51 3.76
N LYS A 188 9.82 11.86 2.51
CA LYS A 188 10.71 12.53 1.52
C LYS A 188 11.76 11.69 0.79
N GLU A 189 11.88 10.38 1.07
CA GLU A 189 12.88 9.52 0.42
C GLU A 189 12.30 8.36 -0.41
N VAL A 190 11.05 8.46 -0.84
CA VAL A 190 10.40 7.41 -1.65
C VAL A 190 11.17 7.22 -2.96
N TYR A 191 11.55 5.98 -3.26
CA TYR A 191 12.28 5.59 -4.47
C TYR A 191 13.70 6.15 -4.63
N VAL A 192 14.23 6.91 -3.65
CA VAL A 192 15.55 7.57 -3.73
C VAL A 192 16.43 7.33 -2.49
N GLU A 193 16.17 6.23 -1.78
CA GLU A 193 16.92 5.80 -0.61
C GLU A 193 18.45 5.77 -0.85
N ARG A 194 19.22 6.34 0.08
CA ARG A 194 20.67 6.56 -0.09
C ARG A 194 21.49 5.27 -0.15
N PHE A 195 20.94 4.15 0.32
CA PHE A 195 21.60 2.84 0.16
C PHE A 195 21.50 2.27 -1.26
N LEU A 196 20.68 2.87 -2.13
CA LEU A 196 20.54 2.43 -3.51
C LEU A 196 21.74 2.89 -4.34
N PRO A 197 22.38 2.00 -5.12
CA PRO A 197 23.50 2.35 -6.00
C PRO A 197 23.02 3.00 -7.30
N ILE A 198 22.12 3.99 -7.20
CA ILE A 198 21.55 4.78 -8.30
C ILE A 198 22.22 6.15 -8.45
N PHE A 199 23.04 6.55 -7.47
CA PHE A 199 23.76 7.84 -7.47
C PHE A 199 25.18 7.72 -8.05
N ASP A 200 25.70 6.51 -8.16
CA ASP A 200 27.10 6.23 -8.50
C ASP A 200 27.42 6.57 -9.97
N GLU A 201 26.46 6.29 -10.87
CA GLU A 201 26.59 6.50 -12.32
C GLU A 201 25.22 6.75 -12.96
N PRO A 202 25.17 7.30 -14.19
CA PRO A 202 23.91 7.52 -14.88
C PRO A 202 23.10 6.23 -15.07
N ILE A 203 21.82 6.26 -14.68
CA ILE A 203 20.94 5.10 -14.74
C ILE A 203 20.07 5.07 -16.00
N ILE A 204 19.62 3.88 -16.37
CA ILE A 204 18.44 3.66 -17.21
C ILE A 204 17.25 3.48 -16.26
N PHE A 205 16.39 4.48 -16.20
CA PHE A 205 15.22 4.47 -15.32
C PHE A 205 14.01 3.90 -16.05
N VAL A 206 13.53 2.75 -15.58
CA VAL A 206 12.28 2.12 -16.01
C VAL A 206 11.21 2.46 -14.98
N ASP A 207 10.25 3.28 -15.38
CA ASP A 207 9.19 3.81 -14.53
C ASP A 207 7.88 3.09 -14.87
N ALA A 208 7.60 1.99 -14.17
CA ALA A 208 6.37 1.23 -14.34
C ALA A 208 5.28 1.83 -13.44
N GLY A 209 4.27 2.44 -14.08
CA GLY A 209 3.30 3.29 -13.41
C GLY A 209 3.84 4.71 -13.24
N ALA A 210 4.16 5.35 -14.37
CA ALA A 210 4.83 6.65 -14.38
C ALA A 210 3.92 7.83 -14.01
N PHE A 211 2.59 7.62 -13.95
CA PHE A 211 1.60 8.63 -13.61
C PHE A 211 1.82 9.93 -14.40
N THR A 212 2.16 11.03 -13.72
CA THR A 212 2.44 12.33 -14.36
C THR A 212 3.93 12.63 -14.53
N GLY A 213 4.80 11.66 -14.23
CA GLY A 213 6.25 11.77 -14.22
C GLY A 213 6.83 12.33 -12.92
N ASP A 214 6.08 12.26 -11.83
CA ASP A 214 6.47 12.71 -10.49
C ASP A 214 7.70 11.94 -9.96
N SER A 215 7.76 10.63 -10.20
CA SER A 215 8.90 9.79 -9.83
C SER A 215 10.18 10.21 -10.55
N LEU A 216 10.10 10.58 -11.84
CA LEU A 216 11.23 11.16 -12.55
C LEU A 216 11.72 12.45 -11.88
N GLU A 217 10.80 13.36 -11.53
CA GLU A 217 11.17 14.62 -10.90
C GLU A 217 11.81 14.41 -9.54
N ALA A 218 11.26 13.51 -8.72
CA ALA A 218 11.83 13.15 -7.43
C ALA A 218 13.27 12.63 -7.56
N LEU A 219 13.55 11.77 -8.54
CA LEU A 219 14.90 11.27 -8.81
C LEU A 219 15.86 12.39 -9.22
N LEU A 220 15.45 13.25 -10.16
CA LEU A 220 16.28 14.36 -10.63
C LEU A 220 16.56 15.36 -9.51
N ASP A 221 15.55 15.71 -8.71
CA ASP A 221 15.67 16.63 -7.58
C ASP A 221 16.56 16.04 -6.46
N ALA A 222 16.57 14.72 -6.31
CA ALA A 222 17.49 14.01 -5.41
C ALA A 222 18.94 13.92 -5.91
N GLY A 223 19.20 14.38 -7.15
CA GLY A 223 20.52 14.40 -7.78
C GLY A 223 20.88 13.12 -8.53
N VAL A 224 19.91 12.24 -8.82
CA VAL A 224 20.13 11.04 -9.63
C VAL A 224 20.37 11.45 -11.08
N LYS A 225 21.44 10.93 -11.68
CA LYS A 225 21.74 11.15 -13.10
C LYS A 225 21.01 10.10 -13.92
N ILE A 226 20.23 10.51 -14.91
CA ILE A 226 19.41 9.60 -15.73
C ILE A 226 19.86 9.70 -17.19
N ALA A 227 20.40 8.60 -17.72
CA ALA A 227 20.79 8.50 -19.12
C ALA A 227 19.56 8.25 -20.02
N GLU A 228 18.71 7.31 -19.64
CA GLU A 228 17.48 6.98 -20.37
C GLU A 228 16.31 6.83 -19.42
N TRP A 229 15.15 7.36 -19.80
CA TRP A 229 13.88 7.14 -19.09
C TRP A 229 12.87 6.41 -19.96
N LEU A 230 12.40 5.25 -19.49
CA LEU A 230 11.34 4.45 -20.09
C LEU A 230 10.11 4.51 -19.20
N ALA A 231 9.11 5.30 -19.59
CA ALA A 231 7.94 5.58 -18.76
C ALA A 231 6.70 4.84 -19.28
N PHE A 232 6.08 4.01 -18.43
CA PHE A 232 4.91 3.21 -18.76
C PHE A 232 3.70 3.75 -18.01
N GLU A 233 2.70 4.23 -18.76
CA GLU A 233 1.47 4.76 -18.20
C GLU A 233 0.30 4.47 -19.16
N PRO A 234 -0.64 3.58 -18.81
CA PRO A 234 -1.77 3.26 -19.66
C PRO A 234 -2.88 4.31 -19.66
N ASP A 235 -3.04 5.11 -18.60
CA ASP A 235 -4.15 6.05 -18.48
C ASP A 235 -3.96 7.29 -19.39
N PRO A 236 -4.90 7.60 -20.29
CA PRO A 236 -4.78 8.73 -21.21
C PRO A 236 -4.68 10.11 -20.53
N GLU A 237 -5.30 10.31 -19.37
CA GLU A 237 -5.25 11.57 -18.63
C GLU A 237 -3.88 11.75 -17.98
N ASN A 238 -3.37 10.71 -17.32
CA ASN A 238 -2.02 10.69 -16.73
C ASN A 238 -0.94 10.90 -17.80
N LEU A 239 -1.09 10.23 -18.96
CA LEU A 239 -0.20 10.41 -20.12
C LEU A 239 -0.10 11.86 -20.60
N ARG A 240 -1.17 12.67 -20.48
CA ARG A 240 -1.10 14.11 -20.81
C ARG A 240 -0.20 14.86 -19.83
N GLY A 241 -0.28 14.53 -18.54
CA GLY A 241 0.66 15.01 -17.51
C GLY A 241 2.09 14.58 -17.80
N LEU A 242 2.28 13.29 -18.04
CA LEU A 242 3.58 12.67 -18.33
C LEU A 242 4.29 13.33 -19.52
N ARG A 243 3.57 13.57 -20.63
CA ARG A 243 4.11 14.27 -21.81
C ARG A 243 4.59 15.69 -21.50
N ARG A 244 3.87 16.41 -20.63
CA ARG A 244 4.29 17.76 -20.20
C ARG A 244 5.58 17.68 -19.36
N THR A 245 5.67 16.72 -18.45
CA THR A 245 6.87 16.49 -17.64
C THR A 245 8.07 16.09 -18.49
N ALA A 246 7.89 15.15 -19.42
CA ALA A 246 8.94 14.73 -20.37
C ALA A 246 9.50 15.90 -21.18
N LYS A 247 8.62 16.78 -21.69
CA LYS A 247 9.04 17.98 -22.43
C LYS A 247 9.80 18.97 -21.53
N ARG A 248 9.34 19.18 -20.29
CA ARG A 248 9.97 20.09 -19.32
C ARG A 248 11.36 19.60 -18.89
N ARG A 249 11.55 18.29 -18.78
CA ARG A 249 12.79 17.67 -18.28
C ARG A 249 13.69 17.12 -19.37
N ALA A 250 13.39 17.39 -20.65
CA ALA A 250 14.12 16.82 -21.78
C ALA A 250 15.64 17.09 -21.71
N ASP A 251 16.05 18.29 -21.29
CA ASP A 251 17.47 18.67 -21.21
C ASP A 251 18.24 17.93 -20.10
N ALA A 252 17.53 17.34 -19.13
CA ALA A 252 18.13 16.54 -18.06
C ALA A 252 18.33 15.07 -18.45
N LEU A 253 17.86 14.66 -19.64
CA LEU A 253 17.83 13.27 -20.10
C LEU A 253 18.58 13.13 -21.42
N ALA A 254 19.40 12.09 -21.59
CA ALA A 254 19.97 11.83 -22.92
C ALA A 254 18.92 11.24 -23.87
N ARG A 255 17.97 10.45 -23.34
CA ARG A 255 16.87 9.85 -24.10
C ARG A 255 15.65 9.63 -23.20
N TYR A 256 14.45 9.74 -23.75
CA TYR A 256 13.25 9.21 -23.10
C TYR A 256 12.31 8.51 -24.08
N THR A 257 11.50 7.58 -23.58
CA THR A 257 10.43 6.91 -24.32
C THR A 257 9.21 6.85 -23.42
N LEU A 258 8.07 7.37 -23.91
CA LEU A 258 6.79 7.28 -23.22
C LEU A 258 5.97 6.17 -23.88
N VAL A 259 5.55 5.20 -23.09
CA VAL A 259 4.87 3.99 -23.53
C VAL A 259 3.44 4.01 -22.99
N PRO A 260 2.41 4.18 -23.85
CA PRO A 260 1.02 4.28 -23.43
C PRO A 260 0.42 2.88 -23.15
N ALA A 261 1.05 2.13 -22.24
CA ALA A 261 0.67 0.78 -21.89
C ALA A 261 1.17 0.42 -20.48
N GLY A 262 0.48 -0.51 -19.83
CA GLY A 262 0.94 -1.14 -18.60
C GLY A 262 1.97 -2.25 -18.86
N LEU A 263 2.67 -2.68 -17.82
CA LEU A 263 3.55 -3.84 -17.87
C LEU A 263 2.83 -5.07 -17.32
N ALA A 264 2.99 -6.20 -18.00
CA ALA A 264 2.39 -7.48 -17.63
C ALA A 264 3.31 -8.63 -18.05
N ASP A 265 2.86 -9.87 -17.82
CA ASP A 265 3.55 -11.09 -18.25
C ASP A 265 3.24 -11.48 -19.71
N THR A 266 2.32 -10.77 -20.35
CA THR A 266 1.84 -11.01 -21.71
C THR A 266 1.65 -9.68 -22.46
N ASN A 267 1.61 -9.75 -23.79
CA ASN A 267 1.18 -8.63 -24.63
C ASN A 267 -0.31 -8.75 -24.90
N GLY A 268 -1.03 -7.64 -24.87
CA GLY A 268 -2.46 -7.62 -25.21
C GLY A 268 -3.20 -6.51 -24.52
N ARG A 269 -4.47 -6.77 -24.18
CA ARG A 269 -5.34 -5.80 -23.52
C ARG A 269 -5.93 -6.40 -22.25
N LEU A 270 -5.92 -5.62 -21.16
CA LEU A 270 -6.55 -5.95 -19.89
C LEU A 270 -7.61 -4.92 -19.52
N LEU A 271 -8.59 -5.33 -18.72
CA LEU A 271 -9.60 -4.45 -18.16
C LEU A 271 -9.12 -3.91 -16.81
N PHE A 272 -9.14 -2.59 -16.64
CA PHE A 272 -8.83 -1.89 -15.40
C PHE A 272 -10.08 -1.18 -14.89
N ALA A 273 -10.36 -1.27 -13.59
CA ALA A 273 -11.43 -0.52 -12.97
C ALA A 273 -10.91 0.91 -12.70
N SER A 274 -11.43 1.90 -13.43
CA SER A 274 -11.11 3.32 -13.23
C SER A 274 -12.11 3.91 -12.23
N SER A 275 -11.62 4.32 -11.06
CA SER A 275 -12.44 4.97 -10.03
C SER A 275 -12.38 6.51 -10.07
N GLY A 276 -11.69 7.10 -11.06
CA GLY A 276 -11.56 8.57 -11.19
C GLY A 276 -10.74 9.25 -10.07
N SER A 277 -10.03 8.46 -9.25
CA SER A 277 -9.01 8.90 -8.29
C SER A 277 -7.88 7.86 -8.24
N MET A 278 -6.88 8.03 -7.36
CA MET A 278 -5.61 7.25 -7.25
C MET A 278 -5.76 5.75 -6.93
N SER A 279 -6.73 5.07 -7.54
CA SER A 279 -7.04 3.66 -7.36
C SER A 279 -7.51 3.12 -8.71
N SER A 280 -6.55 2.80 -9.60
CA SER A 280 -6.81 2.11 -10.85
C SER A 280 -6.32 0.66 -10.76
N ARG A 281 -7.14 -0.23 -10.19
CA ARG A 281 -6.77 -1.65 -10.06
C ARG A 281 -7.20 -2.47 -11.26
N LEU A 282 -6.58 -3.64 -11.45
CA LEU A 282 -7.09 -4.67 -12.37
C LEU A 282 -8.55 -5.00 -12.02
N ALA A 283 -9.42 -4.99 -13.03
CA ALA A 283 -10.84 -5.28 -12.84
C ALA A 283 -11.04 -6.78 -12.60
N GLY A 284 -11.82 -7.12 -11.58
CA GLY A 284 -12.33 -8.46 -11.35
C GLY A 284 -13.52 -8.78 -12.28
N PRO A 285 -13.92 -10.06 -12.40
CA PRO A 285 -15.06 -10.47 -13.23
C PRO A 285 -16.37 -9.78 -12.86
N ASP A 286 -16.52 -9.37 -11.60
CA ASP A 286 -17.73 -8.78 -11.03
C ASP A 286 -17.66 -7.25 -10.87
N ASP A 287 -16.64 -6.58 -11.44
CA ASP A 287 -16.55 -5.12 -11.36
C ASP A 287 -17.59 -4.43 -12.24
N THR A 288 -18.60 -3.82 -11.61
CA THR A 288 -19.68 -3.07 -12.28
C THR A 288 -19.35 -1.58 -12.48
N GLY A 289 -18.10 -1.17 -12.27
CA GLY A 289 -17.64 0.21 -12.41
C GLY A 289 -17.26 0.60 -13.83
N ASN A 290 -16.78 1.84 -14.03
CA ASN A 290 -16.18 2.25 -15.31
C ASN A 290 -14.89 1.44 -15.54
N THR A 291 -14.95 0.42 -16.39
CA THR A 291 -13.77 -0.33 -16.80
C THR A 291 -13.12 0.32 -18.01
N LEU A 292 -11.82 0.65 -17.92
CA LEU A 292 -10.99 1.05 -19.04
C LEU A 292 -10.24 -0.17 -19.57
N GLN A 293 -10.36 -0.46 -20.87
CA GLN A 293 -9.48 -1.43 -21.51
C GLN A 293 -8.14 -0.74 -21.81
N VAL A 294 -7.05 -1.27 -21.26
CA VAL A 294 -5.71 -0.72 -21.46
C VAL A 294 -4.83 -1.71 -22.22
N GLU A 295 -3.90 -1.18 -23.01
CA GLU A 295 -2.83 -1.97 -23.60
C GLU A 295 -1.84 -2.37 -22.51
N VAL A 296 -1.38 -3.61 -22.57
CA VAL A 296 -0.30 -4.13 -21.73
C VAL A 296 0.75 -4.82 -22.58
N LEU A 297 1.99 -4.78 -22.11
CA LEU A 297 3.12 -5.41 -22.78
C LEU A 297 4.03 -6.15 -21.81
N ARG A 298 4.64 -7.18 -22.35
CA ARG A 298 5.74 -7.90 -21.72
C ARG A 298 7.04 -7.17 -21.98
N PHE A 299 7.71 -6.74 -20.91
CA PHE A 299 8.93 -5.93 -21.02
C PHE A 299 10.02 -6.62 -21.85
N ASP A 300 10.27 -7.91 -21.60
CA ASP A 300 11.32 -8.69 -22.27
C ASP A 300 11.11 -8.83 -23.80
N ASP A 301 9.89 -8.63 -24.31
CA ASP A 301 9.57 -8.71 -25.73
C ASP A 301 9.85 -7.38 -26.45
N ALA A 302 9.63 -6.26 -25.76
CA ALA A 302 9.70 -4.92 -26.33
C ALA A 302 11.04 -4.21 -26.08
N PHE A 303 11.72 -4.53 -24.97
CA PHE A 303 12.91 -3.81 -24.54
C PHE A 303 14.08 -4.75 -24.25
N ARG A 304 15.25 -4.38 -24.80
CA ARG A 304 16.55 -4.97 -24.48
C ARG A 304 17.44 -3.82 -24.04
N ARG A 305 17.89 -3.83 -22.79
CA ARG A 305 18.78 -2.82 -22.21
C ARG A 305 19.88 -3.49 -21.40
N SER A 306 21.03 -2.83 -21.38
CA SER A 306 22.21 -3.22 -20.62
C SER A 306 22.81 -1.97 -19.99
N GLY A 307 23.33 -2.10 -18.77
CA GLY A 307 23.87 -0.99 -17.99
C GLY A 307 23.25 -0.94 -16.60
N ARG A 308 23.37 0.21 -15.93
CA ARG A 308 22.80 0.45 -14.61
C ARG A 308 21.30 0.70 -14.72
N ILE A 309 20.51 -0.37 -14.62
CA ILE A 309 19.05 -0.29 -14.75
C ILE A 309 18.42 -0.15 -13.37
N TYR A 310 17.53 0.83 -13.22
CA TYR A 310 16.69 1.00 -12.04
C TYR A 310 15.22 0.89 -12.46
N VAL A 311 14.46 0.01 -11.82
CA VAL A 311 13.04 -0.21 -12.11
C VAL A 311 12.22 0.20 -10.90
N LYS A 312 11.34 1.18 -11.06
CA LYS A 312 10.27 1.48 -10.10
C LYS A 312 9.00 0.79 -10.56
N MET A 313 8.28 0.15 -9.63
CA MET A 313 7.00 -0.51 -9.88
C MET A 313 5.98 -0.05 -8.84
N ASP A 314 4.99 0.70 -9.31
CA ASP A 314 3.81 1.11 -8.54
C ASP A 314 2.65 1.07 -9.53
N ILE A 315 2.09 -0.13 -9.73
CA ILE A 315 1.20 -0.45 -10.85
C ILE A 315 -0.10 -1.10 -10.37
N GLU A 316 -0.56 -0.67 -9.19
CA GLU A 316 -1.92 -0.89 -8.70
C GLU A 316 -2.33 -2.37 -8.67
N GLY A 317 -1.39 -3.23 -8.26
CA GLY A 317 -1.59 -4.67 -8.07
C GLY A 317 -1.08 -5.54 -9.21
N ALA A 318 -0.52 -4.98 -10.28
CA ALA A 318 0.07 -5.74 -11.41
C ALA A 318 1.57 -6.08 -11.22
N GLU A 319 2.14 -5.81 -10.04
CA GLU A 319 3.59 -5.96 -9.75
C GLU A 319 4.10 -7.38 -10.06
N ARG A 320 3.33 -8.40 -9.68
CA ARG A 320 3.71 -9.81 -9.88
C ARG A 320 3.75 -10.17 -11.37
N GLU A 321 2.76 -9.71 -12.12
CA GLU A 321 2.65 -9.89 -13.57
C GLU A 321 3.80 -9.16 -14.29
N ALA A 322 4.09 -7.91 -13.93
CA ALA A 322 5.21 -7.17 -14.49
C ALA A 322 6.57 -7.83 -14.18
N LEU A 323 6.78 -8.31 -12.94
CA LEU A 323 7.99 -9.06 -12.57
C LEU A 323 8.18 -10.32 -13.43
N ARG A 324 7.10 -11.09 -13.66
CA ARG A 324 7.14 -12.24 -14.58
C ARG A 324 7.45 -11.82 -16.01
N GLY A 325 6.90 -10.70 -16.47
CA GLY A 325 7.18 -10.12 -17.79
C GLY A 325 8.61 -9.60 -17.98
N MET A 326 9.33 -9.39 -16.89
CA MET A 326 10.73 -8.95 -16.83
C MET A 326 11.72 -10.08 -16.48
N ARG A 327 11.30 -11.35 -16.48
CA ARG A 327 12.14 -12.46 -16.01
C ARG A 327 13.56 -12.46 -16.59
N ASN A 328 13.72 -12.21 -17.88
CA ASN A 328 15.04 -12.22 -18.51
C ASN A 328 15.88 -11.02 -18.06
N LEU A 329 15.27 -9.83 -17.96
CA LEU A 329 15.91 -8.65 -17.37
C LEU A 329 16.41 -8.93 -15.95
N LEU A 330 15.53 -9.45 -15.08
CA LEU A 330 15.84 -9.75 -13.68
C LEU A 330 16.98 -10.77 -13.55
N ALA A 331 16.91 -11.86 -14.33
CA ALA A 331 17.89 -12.93 -14.30
C ALA A 331 19.26 -12.53 -14.86
N GLN A 332 19.29 -11.71 -15.92
CA GLN A 332 20.51 -11.44 -16.68
C GLN A 332 21.18 -10.12 -16.29
N GLN A 333 20.40 -9.06 -16.05
CA GLN A 333 20.92 -7.72 -15.79
C GLN A 333 20.95 -7.37 -14.30
N ARG A 334 20.21 -8.10 -13.45
CA ARG A 334 20.11 -7.83 -12.01
C ARG A 334 19.89 -6.33 -11.74
N PRO A 335 18.81 -5.73 -12.27
CA PRO A 335 18.54 -4.32 -12.08
C PRO A 335 18.34 -3.98 -10.60
N ILE A 336 18.45 -2.71 -10.25
CA ILE A 336 17.97 -2.22 -8.96
C ILE A 336 16.44 -2.10 -9.07
N LEU A 337 15.70 -2.51 -8.04
CA LEU A 337 14.24 -2.46 -8.03
C LEU A 337 13.74 -1.65 -6.83
N ALA A 338 12.66 -0.92 -7.01
CA ALA A 338 11.81 -0.41 -5.95
C ALA A 338 10.36 -0.77 -6.29
N ILE A 339 9.77 -1.66 -5.49
CA ILE A 339 8.48 -2.31 -5.79
C ILE A 339 7.49 -2.00 -4.67
N SER A 340 6.36 -1.39 -5.00
CA SER A 340 5.24 -1.22 -4.08
C SER A 340 4.71 -2.58 -3.61
N ALA A 341 4.58 -2.75 -2.29
CA ALA A 341 4.17 -4.00 -1.66
C ALA A 341 2.92 -3.80 -0.77
N TYR A 342 1.95 -2.99 -1.24
CA TYR A 342 0.77 -2.60 -0.47
C TYR A 342 -0.56 -2.68 -1.23
N HIS A 343 -0.58 -3.05 -2.51
CA HIS A 343 -1.79 -3.06 -3.32
C HIS A 343 -2.70 -4.25 -3.04
N ARG A 344 -2.15 -5.33 -2.50
CA ARG A 344 -2.87 -6.54 -2.09
C ARG A 344 -2.34 -7.02 -0.75
N THR A 345 -3.19 -7.73 0.02
CA THR A 345 -2.79 -8.40 1.26
C THR A 345 -1.52 -9.23 1.03
N ALA A 346 -1.55 -10.02 -0.05
CA ALA A 346 -0.52 -10.99 -0.40
C ALA A 346 0.80 -10.43 -0.93
N ASP A 347 0.83 -9.15 -1.32
CA ASP A 347 2.04 -8.54 -1.89
C ASP A 347 3.25 -8.63 -0.94
N LEU A 348 2.99 -8.63 0.37
CA LEU A 348 4.03 -8.65 1.40
C LEU A 348 4.78 -9.99 1.50
N TRP A 349 4.25 -11.09 0.94
CA TRP A 349 4.93 -12.38 0.88
C TRP A 349 5.13 -12.90 -0.55
N GLU A 350 4.22 -12.62 -1.47
CA GLU A 350 4.31 -13.12 -2.84
C GLU A 350 5.31 -12.34 -3.70
N ILE A 351 5.42 -11.01 -3.54
CA ILE A 351 6.39 -10.21 -4.28
C ILE A 351 7.83 -10.60 -3.87
N PRO A 352 8.22 -10.63 -2.57
CA PRO A 352 9.56 -11.05 -2.18
C PRO A 352 9.89 -12.48 -2.62
N LYS A 353 8.92 -13.40 -2.54
CA LYS A 353 9.08 -14.77 -3.01
C LYS A 353 9.38 -14.81 -4.51
N LEU A 354 8.58 -14.11 -5.32
CA LEU A 354 8.77 -14.03 -6.76
C LEU A 354 10.10 -13.38 -7.14
N VAL A 355 10.53 -12.33 -6.42
CA VAL A 355 11.85 -11.72 -6.60
C VAL A 355 12.94 -12.76 -6.34
N CYS A 356 12.86 -13.54 -5.25
CA CYS A 356 13.85 -14.57 -4.96
C CYS A 356 13.91 -15.67 -6.04
N ASP A 357 12.79 -15.96 -6.69
CA ASP A 357 12.71 -16.99 -7.74
C ASP A 357 13.26 -16.49 -9.09
N LEU A 358 13.11 -15.18 -9.39
CA LEU A 358 13.49 -14.60 -10.70
C LEU A 358 14.84 -13.86 -10.68
N TYR A 359 15.31 -13.43 -9.51
CA TYR A 359 16.48 -12.57 -9.34
C TYR A 359 17.61 -13.33 -8.64
N PRO A 360 18.78 -13.53 -9.27
CA PRO A 360 19.91 -14.20 -8.63
C PRO A 360 20.50 -13.39 -7.47
N GLN A 361 20.54 -13.98 -6.28
CA GLN A 361 21.16 -13.40 -5.07
C GLN A 361 20.68 -11.96 -4.78
N PRO A 362 19.38 -11.74 -4.53
CA PRO A 362 18.88 -10.40 -4.27
C PRO A 362 19.23 -9.96 -2.86
N ARG A 363 19.67 -8.71 -2.72
CA ARG A 363 19.72 -8.02 -1.42
C ARG A 363 18.40 -7.29 -1.20
N LEU A 364 17.62 -7.73 -0.23
CA LEU A 364 16.25 -7.25 0.03
C LEU A 364 16.22 -6.25 1.19
N ARG A 365 15.57 -5.11 0.99
CA ARG A 365 15.28 -4.12 2.04
C ARG A 365 13.84 -3.65 1.94
N LEU A 366 13.22 -3.33 3.07
CA LEU A 366 11.84 -2.87 3.13
C LEU A 366 11.78 -1.55 3.89
N ARG A 367 11.08 -0.55 3.36
CA ARG A 367 10.80 0.70 4.06
C ARG A 367 9.33 1.07 3.95
N GLN A 368 8.89 1.91 4.89
CA GLN A 368 7.55 2.48 4.91
C GLN A 368 7.63 3.98 4.63
N HIS A 369 6.94 4.43 3.59
CA HIS A 369 6.96 5.83 3.17
C HIS A 369 5.65 6.59 3.35
N GLY A 370 4.53 5.87 3.55
CA GLY A 370 3.20 6.45 3.73
C GLY A 370 2.55 6.03 5.05
N HIS A 371 1.51 6.73 5.45
CA HIS A 371 0.66 6.29 6.55
C HIS A 371 -0.29 5.16 6.13
N HIS A 372 -0.95 4.53 7.09
CA HIS A 372 -2.01 3.55 6.85
C HIS A 372 -1.62 2.37 5.96
N GLY A 373 -0.36 1.92 6.02
CA GLY A 373 0.15 0.78 5.27
C GLY A 373 0.36 1.04 3.78
N PHE A 374 0.17 2.28 3.31
CA PHE A 374 0.48 2.69 1.93
C PHE A 374 1.98 2.95 1.74
N GLU A 375 2.47 2.83 0.52
CA GLU A 375 3.88 3.07 0.18
C GLU A 375 4.87 2.23 1.03
N SER A 376 4.49 0.99 1.36
CA SER A 376 5.47 -0.04 1.72
C SER A 376 6.26 -0.40 0.46
N VAL A 377 7.57 -0.18 0.43
CA VAL A 377 8.39 -0.39 -0.78
C VAL A 377 9.48 -1.41 -0.50
N LEU A 378 9.48 -2.49 -1.29
CA LEU A 378 10.55 -3.48 -1.35
C LEU A 378 11.64 -2.99 -2.30
N TYR A 379 12.82 -2.71 -1.75
CA TYR A 379 14.02 -2.38 -2.50
C TYR A 379 14.87 -3.62 -2.72
N VAL A 380 15.32 -3.81 -3.95
CA VAL A 380 16.16 -4.94 -4.37
C VAL A 380 17.40 -4.41 -5.06
N SER A 381 18.57 -4.89 -4.64
CA SER A 381 19.83 -4.66 -5.34
C SER A 381 20.59 -5.97 -5.53
N PRO A 382 21.62 -6.00 -6.39
CA PRO A 382 22.55 -7.13 -6.42
C PRO A 382 23.14 -7.40 -5.02
N GLY A 383 23.27 -8.69 -4.69
CA GLY A 383 23.81 -9.23 -3.44
C GLY A 383 25.26 -8.88 -3.16
#